data_AF-A0A183H996-F1
#
_entry.id   AF-A0A183H996-F1
#
_cell.length_a   1.000
_cell.length_b   1.000
_cell.length_c   1.000
_cell.angle_alpha   90.00
_cell.angle_beta   90.00
_cell.angle_gamma   90.00
#
_symmetry.space_group_name_H-M   'P 1'
#
loop_
_entity.id
_entity.type
_entity.pdbx_description
1 polymer ?
#
loop_
_entity_poly.entity_id
_entity_poly.type
_entity_poly.pdbx_seq_one_letter_code
_entity_poly.pdbx_strand_id
1 'polypeptide(L)'
;MEEENSLFVSTRESSLMEGEDLQQSSSSSEWCTDSEIRLFKKLLSHKPAGISKHFHMGCLVDYMNNVYEDEDTDFEDVLTSEDLHELTIKKNTTGKPRIFKPRYKIRPTAELIWKKLENMYDMKEIEKNEAAPEGLLEKSEFSLPEDDFGDLLRKKDEMNKGFVAPQTNGQSALRRKQRDLGAT
;
A
#
# COMPACT_ATOMS: atom_id res chain seq x y z
N MET A 1 23.95 28.03 -67.10
CA MET A 1 22.64 27.41 -66.84
C MET A 1 22.86 25.93 -67.11
N GLU A 2 23.48 25.22 -66.16
CA GLU A 2 22.82 24.66 -64.96
C GLU A 2 21.82 23.59 -65.41
N GLU A 3 21.82 22.34 -64.97
CA GLU A 3 22.45 21.70 -63.83
C GLU A 3 22.45 20.16 -64.04
N GLU A 4 23.19 19.49 -63.17
CA GLU A 4 23.50 18.06 -63.03
C GLU A 4 22.26 17.13 -62.93
N ASN A 5 22.30 15.80 -62.91
CA ASN A 5 23.12 14.92 -62.05
C ASN A 5 22.73 13.45 -62.31
N SER A 6 23.68 12.53 -62.48
CA SER A 6 23.45 11.13 -62.05
C SER A 6 24.71 10.26 -62.06
N LEU A 7 24.86 9.51 -60.96
CA LEU A 7 25.64 8.29 -60.78
C LEU A 7 27.17 8.41 -60.66
N PHE A 8 27.66 8.28 -59.44
CA PHE A 8 28.76 7.35 -59.16
C PHE A 8 28.71 6.77 -57.75
N VAL A 9 28.92 5.45 -57.70
CA VAL A 9 29.01 4.56 -56.54
C VAL A 9 30.27 4.85 -55.72
N SER A 10 30.23 4.72 -54.39
CA SER A 10 31.41 4.30 -53.65
C SER A 10 31.08 3.65 -52.31
N THR A 11 31.40 2.35 -52.23
CA THR A 11 31.54 1.54 -51.03
C THR A 11 32.68 2.09 -50.16
N ARG A 12 32.45 2.26 -48.85
CA ARG A 12 33.50 2.30 -47.81
C ARG A 12 32.85 2.07 -46.45
N GLU A 13 33.06 0.93 -45.81
CA GLU A 13 34.27 0.45 -45.11
C GLU A 13 34.03 0.58 -43.61
N SER A 14 34.22 -0.53 -42.92
CA SER A 14 33.99 -0.71 -41.50
C SER A 14 34.87 0.24 -40.69
N SER A 15 34.30 0.87 -39.67
CA SER A 15 35.10 1.44 -38.58
C SER A 15 34.60 0.84 -37.28
N LEU A 16 35.31 -0.21 -36.86
CA LEU A 16 35.35 -0.70 -35.49
C LEU A 16 35.80 0.49 -34.63
N MET A 17 34.92 0.98 -33.77
CA MET A 17 35.30 1.97 -32.76
C MET A 17 35.51 1.23 -31.44
N GLU A 18 36.72 1.40 -30.95
CA GLU A 18 37.31 0.84 -29.76
C GLU A 18 36.49 1.16 -28.51
N GLY A 19 36.64 0.28 -27.52
CA GLY A 19 35.97 0.39 -26.26
C GLY A 19 36.56 1.45 -25.33
N GLU A 20 36.02 1.35 -24.13
CA GLU A 20 36.50 1.85 -22.85
C GLU A 20 35.84 3.12 -22.31
N ASP A 21 35.23 2.87 -21.14
CA ASP A 21 34.92 3.80 -20.06
C ASP A 21 33.73 4.75 -20.19
N LEU A 22 32.54 4.14 -20.28
CA LEU A 22 31.39 4.69 -19.56
C LEU A 22 31.51 4.32 -18.08
N GLN A 23 32.20 5.18 -17.33
CA GLN A 23 31.94 5.35 -15.91
C GLN A 23 30.48 5.78 -15.75
N GLN A 24 29.60 4.79 -15.75
CA GLN A 24 28.23 4.97 -15.32
C GLN A 24 28.34 5.20 -13.81
N SER A 25 28.28 6.46 -13.42
CA SER A 25 27.94 6.90 -12.08
C SER A 25 26.52 6.42 -11.80
N SER A 26 26.36 5.10 -11.69
CA SER A 26 25.08 4.42 -11.52
C SER A 26 24.56 4.87 -10.17
N SER A 27 23.62 5.80 -10.23
CA SER A 27 22.89 6.26 -9.06
C SER A 27 22.28 5.03 -8.39
N SER A 28 22.32 4.97 -7.05
CA SER A 28 21.73 3.88 -6.26
C SER A 28 20.20 3.77 -6.41
N SER A 29 19.60 4.55 -7.30
CA SER A 29 18.16 4.63 -7.56
C SER A 29 17.80 4.12 -8.96
N GLU A 30 18.77 3.62 -9.72
CA GLU A 30 18.54 3.09 -11.07
C GLU A 30 18.05 1.62 -10.99
N TRP A 31 16.95 1.34 -11.71
CA TRP A 31 16.40 -0.01 -11.82
C TRP A 31 17.26 -0.85 -12.79
N CYS A 32 17.66 -2.03 -12.36
CA CYS A 32 18.28 -3.04 -13.22
C CYS A 32 17.34 -4.23 -13.44
N THR A 33 17.64 -5.07 -14.43
CA THR A 33 16.86 -6.26 -14.78
C THR A 33 16.58 -7.16 -13.58
N ASP A 34 17.59 -7.46 -12.75
CA ASP A 34 17.43 -8.27 -11.54
C ASP A 34 16.39 -7.66 -10.56
N SER A 35 16.44 -6.33 -10.37
CA SER A 35 15.49 -5.63 -9.49
C SER A 35 14.07 -5.59 -10.07
N GLU A 36 13.93 -5.47 -11.39
CA GLU A 36 12.62 -5.52 -12.06
C GLU A 36 12.00 -6.91 -12.00
N ILE A 37 12.78 -7.95 -12.27
CA ILE A 37 12.34 -9.35 -12.16
C ILE A 37 11.87 -9.63 -10.73
N ARG A 38 12.65 -9.21 -9.72
CA ARG A 38 12.24 -9.41 -8.32
C ARG A 38 10.95 -8.64 -8.00
N LEU A 39 10.80 -7.40 -8.47
CA LEU A 39 9.56 -6.66 -8.31
C LEU A 39 8.37 -7.42 -8.92
N PHE A 40 8.49 -7.92 -10.15
CA PHE A 40 7.41 -8.67 -10.80
C PHE A 40 7.08 -9.97 -10.07
N LYS A 41 8.08 -10.73 -9.62
CA LYS A 41 7.86 -11.92 -8.79
C LYS A 41 7.07 -11.55 -7.53
N LYS A 42 7.36 -10.42 -6.87
CA LYS A 42 6.66 -9.98 -5.64
C LYS A 42 5.29 -9.37 -5.86
N LEU A 43 5.02 -8.78 -7.03
CA LEU A 43 3.67 -8.31 -7.37
C LEU A 43 2.65 -9.44 -7.46
N LEU A 44 3.08 -10.67 -7.74
CA LEU A 44 2.20 -11.84 -7.79
C LEU A 44 1.57 -12.17 -6.43
N SER A 45 2.30 -11.93 -5.34
CA SER A 45 1.82 -12.16 -3.97
C SER A 45 1.36 -10.88 -3.26
N HIS A 46 1.83 -9.71 -3.71
CA HIS A 46 1.49 -8.43 -3.10
C HIS A 46 0.94 -7.46 -4.13
N LYS A 47 -0.40 -7.30 -4.13
CA LYS A 47 -1.09 -6.42 -5.06
C LYS A 47 -1.19 -4.99 -4.52
N PRO A 48 -0.46 -4.00 -5.08
CA PRO A 48 -0.53 -2.62 -4.65
C PRO A 48 -1.72 -1.93 -5.35
N ALA A 49 -2.94 -2.43 -5.17
CA ALA A 49 -4.15 -1.80 -5.70
C ALA A 49 -5.33 -2.12 -4.78
N GLY A 50 -6.37 -1.28 -4.84
CA GLY A 50 -7.58 -1.41 -4.06
C GLY A 50 -7.39 -1.01 -2.59
N ILE A 51 -8.28 -1.53 -1.73
CA ILE A 51 -8.41 -1.07 -0.34
C ILE A 51 -7.13 -1.27 0.46
N SER A 52 -6.45 -2.40 0.27
CA SER A 52 -5.23 -2.76 0.96
C SER A 52 -3.95 -2.32 0.24
N LYS A 53 -4.03 -1.42 -0.76
CA LYS A 53 -2.88 -1.06 -1.59
C LYS A 53 -1.67 -0.56 -0.81
N HIS A 54 -1.90 0.23 0.24
CA HIS A 54 -0.81 0.78 1.05
C HIS A 54 -0.13 -0.28 1.91
N PHE A 55 -0.89 -1.26 2.42
CA PHE A 55 -0.34 -2.40 3.15
C PHE A 55 0.57 -3.25 2.25
N HIS A 56 0.06 -3.63 1.07
CA HIS A 56 0.84 -4.41 0.11
C HIS A 56 2.03 -3.64 -0.44
N MET A 57 1.91 -2.32 -0.60
CA MET A 57 3.05 -1.47 -0.95
C MET A 57 4.13 -1.49 0.14
N GLY A 58 3.74 -1.49 1.42
CA GLY A 58 4.67 -1.68 2.53
C GLY A 58 5.41 -3.02 2.45
N CYS A 59 4.69 -4.12 2.17
CA CYS A 59 5.30 -5.43 1.94
C CYS A 59 6.28 -5.40 0.76
N LEU A 60 5.91 -4.78 -0.36
CA LEU A 60 6.80 -4.67 -1.53
C LEU A 60 8.09 -3.94 -1.18
N VAL A 61 8.02 -2.80 -0.49
CA VAL A 61 9.22 -2.08 -0.04
C VAL A 61 10.10 -2.98 0.82
N ASP A 62 9.52 -3.74 1.74
CA ASP A 62 10.28 -4.65 2.58
C ASP A 62 10.97 -5.77 1.77
N TYR A 63 10.21 -6.54 0.98
CA TYR A 63 10.75 -7.65 0.18
C TYR A 63 11.68 -7.22 -0.97
N MET A 64 11.56 -5.97 -1.43
CA MET A 64 12.50 -5.41 -2.39
C MET A 64 13.82 -4.99 -1.75
N ASN A 65 13.86 -4.79 -0.43
CA ASN A 65 15.06 -4.39 0.30
C ASN A 65 15.67 -5.51 1.14
N ASN A 66 14.94 -6.62 1.30
CA ASN A 66 15.25 -7.76 2.15
C ASN A 66 14.89 -9.07 1.44
N VAL A 67 15.77 -10.07 1.56
CA VAL A 67 15.52 -11.45 1.12
C VAL A 67 15.47 -12.32 2.37
N TYR A 68 14.33 -12.95 2.62
CA TYR A 68 14.15 -13.79 3.80
C TYR A 68 14.53 -15.24 3.49
N GLU A 69 15.17 -15.92 4.44
CA GLU A 69 15.57 -17.32 4.32
C GLU A 69 14.40 -18.29 4.06
N ASP A 70 13.21 -17.96 4.57
CA ASP A 70 11.98 -18.73 4.43
C ASP A 70 11.09 -18.23 3.26
N GLU A 71 11.58 -17.27 2.49
CA GLU A 71 10.89 -16.78 1.28
C GLU A 71 10.92 -17.85 0.18
N ASP A 72 9.78 -18.06 -0.48
CA ASP A 72 9.72 -18.86 -1.70
C ASP A 72 10.33 -18.07 -2.87
N THR A 73 11.63 -18.24 -3.10
CA THR A 73 12.37 -17.57 -4.17
C THR A 73 13.60 -18.36 -4.62
N ASP A 74 13.99 -18.16 -5.88
CA ASP A 74 15.24 -18.71 -6.42
C ASP A 74 16.42 -17.89 -5.89
N PHE A 75 17.02 -18.31 -4.77
CA PHE A 75 18.07 -17.56 -4.07
C PHE A 75 19.31 -17.24 -4.95
N GLU A 76 19.59 -18.07 -5.94
CA GLU A 76 20.67 -17.91 -6.92
C GLU A 76 20.53 -16.65 -7.78
N ASP A 77 19.29 -16.24 -8.06
CA ASP A 77 18.99 -15.04 -8.86
C ASP A 77 19.14 -13.75 -8.04
N VAL A 78 18.92 -13.83 -6.72
CA VAL A 78 18.71 -12.64 -5.88
C VAL A 78 19.84 -12.38 -4.88
N LEU A 79 20.62 -13.40 -4.52
CA LEU A 79 21.74 -13.28 -3.58
C LEU A 79 23.09 -13.19 -4.28
N THR A 80 24.09 -12.72 -3.54
CA THR A 80 25.50 -12.84 -3.93
C THR A 80 25.97 -14.28 -3.73
N SER A 81 27.05 -14.68 -4.41
CA SER A 81 27.65 -16.01 -4.21
C SER A 81 28.12 -16.24 -2.77
N GLU A 82 28.54 -15.16 -2.08
CA GLU A 82 28.94 -15.21 -0.66
C GLU A 82 27.73 -15.45 0.26
N ASP A 83 26.67 -14.66 0.10
CA ASP A 83 25.43 -14.82 0.89
C ASP A 83 24.74 -16.16 0.64
N LEU A 84 24.73 -16.62 -0.62
CA LEU A 84 24.19 -17.93 -1.00
C LEU A 84 24.99 -19.08 -0.35
N HIS A 85 26.31 -18.95 -0.29
CA HIS A 85 27.17 -19.90 0.40
C HIS A 85 26.90 -19.90 1.90
N GLU A 86 26.74 -18.73 2.51
CA GLU A 86 26.36 -18.59 3.91
C GLU A 86 25.02 -19.28 4.22
N LEU A 87 24.01 -19.05 3.38
CA LEU A 87 22.68 -19.66 3.50
C LEU A 87 22.76 -21.19 3.49
N THR A 88 23.59 -21.76 2.62
CA THR A 88 23.71 -23.21 2.40
C THR A 88 24.41 -23.92 3.57
N ILE A 89 25.44 -23.32 4.16
CA ILE A 89 26.29 -23.99 5.16
C ILE A 89 25.77 -23.81 6.57
N LYS A 90 25.27 -22.62 6.90
CA LYS A 90 24.86 -22.32 8.27
C LYS A 90 23.41 -22.77 8.45
N LYS A 91 23.15 -23.63 9.42
CA LYS A 91 21.77 -23.90 9.86
C LYS A 91 21.29 -22.78 10.77
N ASN A 92 20.03 -22.37 10.60
CA ASN A 92 19.40 -21.41 11.50
C ASN A 92 19.08 -22.08 12.84
N THR A 93 19.71 -21.62 13.92
CA THR A 93 19.51 -22.13 15.29
C THR A 93 18.62 -21.23 16.13
N THR A 94 18.30 -20.03 15.64
CA THR A 94 17.66 -18.95 16.41
C THR A 94 16.14 -18.97 16.29
N GLY A 95 15.59 -19.75 15.34
CA GLY A 95 14.15 -19.86 15.08
C GLY A 95 13.53 -18.64 14.41
N LYS A 96 14.32 -17.59 14.13
CA LYS A 96 13.91 -16.43 13.33
C LYS A 96 14.60 -16.51 11.97
N PRO A 97 13.88 -16.39 10.84
CA PRO A 97 14.49 -16.47 9.52
C PRO A 97 15.58 -15.43 9.36
N ARG A 98 16.70 -15.81 8.74
CA ARG A 98 17.75 -14.85 8.40
C ARG A 98 17.28 -13.93 7.29
N ILE A 99 17.85 -12.72 7.28
CA ILE A 99 17.51 -11.69 6.32
C ILE A 99 18.80 -11.26 5.63
N PHE A 100 18.79 -11.34 4.30
CA PHE A 100 19.89 -10.95 3.44
C PHE A 100 19.51 -9.70 2.63
N LYS A 101 20.52 -9.05 2.05
CA LYS A 101 20.29 -7.96 1.10
C LYS A 101 20.29 -8.51 -0.33
N PRO A 102 19.34 -8.11 -1.18
CA PRO A 102 19.39 -8.46 -2.59
C PRO A 102 20.69 -7.94 -3.25
N ARG A 103 21.18 -8.68 -4.24
CA ARG A 103 22.42 -8.41 -4.99
C ARG A 103 22.39 -7.09 -5.77
N TYR A 104 21.22 -6.66 -6.26
CA TYR A 104 21.11 -5.38 -6.95
C TYR A 104 21.33 -4.21 -5.98
N LYS A 105 21.72 -3.04 -6.52
CA LYS A 105 22.08 -1.86 -5.72
C LYS A 105 20.89 -1.03 -5.25
N ILE A 106 19.82 -0.99 -6.04
CA ILE A 106 18.66 -0.15 -5.75
C ILE A 106 18.00 -0.50 -4.42
N ARG A 107 17.63 0.53 -3.66
CA ARG A 107 16.86 0.40 -2.41
C ARG A 107 15.57 1.21 -2.53
N PRO A 108 14.55 0.67 -3.20
CA PRO A 108 13.40 1.47 -3.61
C PRO A 108 12.52 1.82 -2.41
N THR A 109 12.05 3.07 -2.40
CA THR A 109 10.98 3.54 -1.50
C THR A 109 9.61 3.23 -2.12
N ALA A 110 8.53 3.37 -1.33
CA ALA A 110 7.16 3.21 -1.84
C ALA A 110 6.88 4.13 -3.04
N GLU A 111 7.36 5.37 -3.00
CA GLU A 111 7.21 6.33 -4.10
C GLU A 111 7.94 5.87 -5.36
N LEU A 112 9.14 5.31 -5.23
CA LEU A 112 9.91 4.84 -6.38
C LEU A 112 9.25 3.60 -7.03
N ILE A 113 8.69 2.70 -6.22
CA ILE A 113 7.91 1.56 -6.71
C ILE A 113 6.65 2.05 -7.40
N TRP A 114 5.89 2.96 -6.81
CA TRP A 114 4.70 3.54 -7.46
C TRP A 114 5.03 4.16 -8.80
N LYS A 115 6.07 5.01 -8.85
CA LYS A 115 6.52 5.64 -10.09
C LYS A 115 6.91 4.60 -11.14
N LYS A 116 7.54 3.49 -10.74
CA LYS A 116 7.88 2.39 -11.65
C LYS A 116 6.62 1.70 -12.18
N LEU A 117 5.63 1.44 -11.31
CA LEU A 117 4.36 0.83 -11.70
C LEU A 117 3.53 1.74 -12.60
N GLU A 118 3.44 3.04 -12.32
CA GLU A 118 2.74 4.02 -13.15
C GLU A 118 3.34 4.14 -14.55
N ASN A 119 4.65 3.90 -14.69
CA ASN A 119 5.30 3.86 -16.00
C ASN A 119 4.97 2.59 -16.80
N MET A 120 4.65 1.49 -16.11
CA MET A 120 4.45 0.17 -16.72
C MET A 120 2.98 -0.23 -16.90
N TYR A 121 2.11 0.27 -16.03
CA TYR A 121 0.71 -0.12 -15.92
C TYR A 121 -0.19 1.11 -15.81
N ASP A 122 -1.40 1.00 -16.35
CA ASP A 122 -2.45 1.96 -16.06
C ASP A 122 -3.02 1.70 -14.66
N MET A 123 -2.38 2.29 -13.65
CA MET A 123 -2.78 2.14 -12.25
C MET A 123 -4.21 2.66 -11.98
N LYS A 124 -4.69 3.64 -12.75
CA LYS A 124 -6.05 4.17 -12.58
C LYS A 124 -7.08 3.15 -13.03
N GLU A 125 -6.82 2.46 -14.13
CA GLU A 125 -7.72 1.44 -14.63
C GLU A 125 -7.69 0.18 -13.78
N ILE A 126 -6.51 -0.21 -13.26
CA ILE A 126 -6.41 -1.29 -12.27
C ILE A 126 -7.26 -0.97 -11.04
N GLU A 127 -7.11 0.23 -10.45
CA GLU A 127 -7.87 0.63 -9.25
C GLU A 127 -9.38 0.59 -9.46
N LYS A 128 -9.88 1.00 -10.65
CA LYS A 128 -11.31 0.92 -10.97
C LYS A 128 -11.84 -0.50 -11.03
N ASN A 129 -11.00 -1.45 -11.44
CA ASN A 129 -11.35 -2.86 -11.57
C ASN A 129 -11.23 -3.63 -10.26
N GLU A 130 -10.69 -3.02 -9.20
CA GLU A 130 -10.67 -3.63 -7.87
C GLU A 130 -12.07 -3.61 -7.25
N ALA A 131 -12.55 -4.79 -6.87
CA ALA A 131 -13.81 -4.91 -6.16
C ALA A 131 -13.71 -4.31 -4.76
N ALA A 132 -14.60 -3.38 -4.43
CA ALA A 132 -14.82 -2.97 -3.06
C ALA A 132 -15.81 -3.94 -2.38
N PRO A 133 -15.50 -4.47 -1.18
CA PRO A 133 -16.47 -5.21 -0.38
C PRO A 133 -17.71 -4.37 -0.14
N GLU A 134 -18.86 -5.04 -0.16
CA GLU A 134 -20.15 -4.42 0.14
C GLU A 134 -20.12 -3.77 1.53
N GLY A 135 -20.75 -2.61 1.66
CA GLY A 135 -20.82 -1.85 2.91
C GLY A 135 -19.53 -1.11 3.31
N LEU A 136 -18.37 -1.37 2.70
CA LEU A 136 -17.12 -0.69 3.10
C LEU A 136 -17.15 0.83 2.83
N LEU A 137 -17.82 1.24 1.76
CA LEU A 137 -17.98 2.65 1.39
C LEU A 137 -19.25 3.28 2.00
N GLU A 138 -20.09 2.47 2.66
CA GLU A 138 -21.32 2.93 3.26
C GLU A 138 -21.01 3.73 4.53
N LYS A 139 -21.51 4.96 4.57
CA LYS A 139 -21.38 5.82 5.74
C LYS A 139 -22.51 5.49 6.70
N SER A 140 -22.16 4.90 7.83
CA SER A 140 -23.09 4.66 8.93
C SER A 140 -22.70 5.51 10.13
N GLU A 141 -23.69 5.93 10.92
CA GLU A 141 -23.40 6.48 12.24
C GLU A 141 -22.86 5.38 13.15
N PHE A 142 -21.86 5.71 13.97
CA PHE A 142 -21.27 4.76 14.90
C PHE A 142 -22.34 4.31 15.91
N SER A 143 -22.62 3.01 15.91
CA SER A 143 -23.44 2.36 16.93
C SER A 143 -22.61 1.28 17.61
N LEU A 144 -22.73 1.19 18.93
CA LEU A 144 -22.13 0.10 19.70
C LEU A 144 -22.98 -1.14 19.50
N PRO A 145 -22.39 -2.31 19.18
CA PRO A 145 -23.14 -3.55 19.09
C PRO A 145 -23.92 -3.84 20.37
N GLU A 146 -25.25 -3.96 20.26
CA GLU A 146 -26.12 -4.20 21.41
C GLU A 146 -25.87 -5.57 22.05
N ASP A 147 -25.48 -6.57 21.25
CA ASP A 147 -25.20 -7.92 21.75
C ASP A 147 -23.99 -7.96 22.70
N ASP A 148 -22.95 -7.17 22.41
CA ASP A 148 -21.72 -7.14 23.21
C ASP A 148 -21.78 -6.11 24.35
N PHE A 149 -22.45 -4.97 24.12
CA PHE A 149 -22.38 -3.80 24.98
C PHE A 149 -23.74 -3.32 25.52
N GLY A 150 -24.84 -4.00 25.18
CA GLY A 150 -26.19 -3.60 25.56
C GLY A 150 -26.37 -3.45 27.07
N ASP A 151 -25.79 -4.35 27.86
CA ASP A 151 -25.83 -4.28 29.34
C ASP A 151 -25.15 -3.02 29.88
N LEU A 152 -24.02 -2.64 29.29
CA LEU A 152 -23.29 -1.43 29.67
C LEU A 152 -24.04 -0.16 29.26
N LEU A 153 -24.68 -0.16 28.09
CA LEU A 153 -25.53 0.92 27.61
C LEU A 153 -26.72 1.14 28.54
N ARG A 154 -27.46 0.07 28.90
CA ARG A 154 -28.59 0.16 29.83
C ARG A 154 -28.16 0.66 31.22
N LYS A 155 -27.03 0.15 31.74
CA LYS A 155 -26.49 0.58 33.03
C LYS A 155 -26.11 2.06 33.04
N LYS A 156 -25.52 2.56 31.94
CA LYS A 156 -25.22 3.99 31.77
C LYS A 156 -26.50 4.83 31.81
N ASP A 157 -27.55 4.39 31.13
CA ASP A 157 -28.83 5.09 31.10
C ASP A 157 -29.52 5.12 32.48
N GLU A 158 -29.46 4.02 33.22
CA GLU A 158 -29.96 3.94 34.60
C GLU A 158 -29.22 4.89 35.54
N MET A 159 -27.89 4.96 35.42
CA MET A 159 -27.06 5.86 36.24
C MET A 159 -27.30 7.34 35.89
N ASN A 160 -27.53 7.65 34.60
CA ASN A 160 -27.90 9.01 34.17
C ASN A 160 -29.31 9.42 34.61
N LYS A 161 -30.25 8.47 34.72
CA LYS A 161 -31.60 8.72 35.27
C LYS A 161 -31.59 8.96 36.79
N GLY A 162 -30.49 8.67 37.49
CA GLY A 162 -30.30 8.93 38.92
C GLY A 162 -30.06 10.39 39.29
N PHE A 163 -29.71 11.28 38.35
CA PHE A 163 -29.59 12.71 38.61
C PHE A 163 -30.90 13.44 38.28
N VAL A 164 -31.84 13.42 39.22
CA VAL A 164 -32.96 14.36 39.24
C VAL A 164 -32.49 15.59 40.03
N ALA A 165 -32.17 16.69 39.34
CA ALA A 165 -31.95 17.97 40.01
C ALA A 165 -33.19 18.30 40.87
N PRO A 166 -33.04 18.67 42.16
CA PRO A 166 -34.18 18.93 43.01
C PRO A 166 -35.08 20.00 42.39
N GLN A 167 -36.31 19.64 42.06
CA GLN A 167 -37.34 20.62 41.71
C GLN A 167 -37.59 21.47 42.97
N THR A 168 -37.16 22.72 42.93
CA THR A 168 -37.49 23.69 43.97
C THR A 168 -39.00 23.94 43.90
N ASN A 169 -39.74 23.42 44.87
CA ASN A 169 -41.16 23.75 45.08
C ASN A 169 -41.31 25.26 45.29
N GLY A 170 -41.76 25.96 44.25
CA GLY A 170 -42.25 27.33 44.32
C GLY A 170 -43.74 27.35 43.97
N GLN A 171 -44.59 27.28 44.99
CA GLN A 171 -46.01 27.59 44.83
C GLN A 171 -46.16 29.05 44.36
N SER A 172 -46.88 29.28 43.27
CA SER A 172 -47.69 30.50 43.15
C SER A 172 -48.98 30.18 42.41
N ALA A 173 -50.08 30.30 43.16
CA ALA A 173 -51.44 30.18 42.70
C ALA A 173 -51.82 31.42 41.85
N LEU A 174 -52.38 31.20 40.67
CA LEU A 174 -53.31 32.15 40.06
C LEU A 174 -54.55 31.40 39.56
N ARG A 175 -55.62 31.50 40.35
CA ARG A 175 -56.99 31.12 39.98
C ARG A 175 -57.43 32.00 38.80
N ARG A 176 -57.84 31.40 37.67
CA ARG A 176 -58.82 32.02 36.77
C ARG A 176 -59.95 31.05 36.48
N LYS A 177 -61.09 31.40 37.08
CA LYS A 177 -62.41 30.75 37.03
C LYS A 177 -62.96 30.77 35.60
N GLN A 178 -63.06 29.61 34.95
CA GLN A 178 -63.86 29.44 33.74
C GLN A 178 -65.23 28.89 34.14
N ARG A 179 -66.28 29.65 33.83
CA ARG A 179 -67.67 29.29 34.05
C ARG A 179 -68.10 28.31 32.95
N ASP A 180 -68.89 27.34 33.41
CA ASP A 180 -69.76 26.41 32.70
C ASP A 180 -70.51 27.07 31.52
N LEU A 181 -70.82 26.27 30.50
CA LEU A 181 -72.16 26.12 29.93
C LEU A 181 -72.11 25.03 28.84
N GLY A 182 -72.54 23.82 29.23
CA GLY A 182 -73.13 22.86 28.29
C GLY A 182 -74.62 23.16 28.09
N ALA A 183 -75.11 23.06 26.86
CA ALA A 183 -76.53 22.83 26.58
C ALA A 183 -76.69 22.16 25.22
N THR A 184 -77.23 20.92 25.30
CA THR A 184 -78.12 20.20 24.37
C THR A 184 -77.75 20.07 22.90
#